data_AF-A0A5B8U0D2-F1
#
_entry.id   AF-A0A5B8U0D2-F1
#
_cell.length_a   1.000
_cell.length_b   1.000
_cell.length_c   1.000
_cell.angle_alpha   90.00
_cell.angle_beta   90.00
_cell.angle_gamma   90.00
#
_symmetry.space_group_name_H-M   'P 1'
#
loop_
_entity.id
_entity.type
_entity.pdbx_description
1 polymer ?
#
loop_
_entity_poly.entity_id
_entity_poly.type
_entity_poly.pdbx_seq_one_letter_code
_entity_poly.pdbx_strand_id
1 'polypeptide(L)'
;MDPLADLALRFPEVALVLAHAAIADQGMFASRLAGHPAVLYDTSTLSPADVVELFARVPAERIVFASDAPYGQPDAGLFLTLRAAAYAGLDAGERALVAGGTMRAVLEGGPPPSATAPRLAPDRLVNGRLARVGTYLAMAFGGAMGAGPPLRLPPAMPGVVLARAACRDPDPGAAGPALERVDGLLAAAEQLAAADADSMPAFFLLRAAAVIAATEPLPQP
;
A
#
# COMPACT_ATOMS: atom_id res chain seq x y z
N MET A 1 5.44 0.05 -22.44
CA MET A 1 5.30 -1.08 -21.51
C MET A 1 4.65 -2.30 -22.16
N ASP A 2 3.95 -2.14 -23.30
CA ASP A 2 3.49 -3.25 -24.16
C ASP A 2 4.56 -4.29 -24.54
N PRO A 3 5.82 -3.92 -24.89
CA PRO A 3 6.83 -4.92 -25.25
C PRO A 3 7.17 -5.88 -24.12
N LEU A 4 7.05 -5.46 -22.85
CA LEU A 4 7.28 -6.33 -21.70
C LEU A 4 6.15 -7.35 -21.55
N ALA A 5 4.89 -6.90 -21.71
CA ALA A 5 3.76 -7.81 -21.70
C ALA A 5 3.78 -8.78 -22.91
N ASP A 6 4.25 -8.33 -24.08
CA ASP A 6 4.48 -9.22 -25.23
C ASP A 6 5.51 -10.29 -24.92
N LEU A 7 6.60 -9.90 -24.24
CA LEU A 7 7.64 -10.83 -23.84
C LEU A 7 7.11 -11.87 -22.84
N ALA A 8 6.34 -11.44 -21.84
CA ALA A 8 5.72 -12.35 -20.87
C ALA A 8 4.82 -13.38 -21.57
N LEU A 9 3.91 -12.93 -22.43
CA LEU A 9 3.00 -13.81 -23.17
C LEU A 9 3.72 -14.79 -24.12
N ARG A 10 4.90 -14.40 -24.63
CA ARG A 10 5.74 -15.28 -25.46
C ARG A 10 6.49 -16.34 -24.68
N PHE A 11 6.76 -16.12 -23.39
CA PHE A 11 7.51 -17.00 -22.51
C PHE A 11 6.72 -17.28 -21.23
N PRO A 12 5.54 -17.93 -21.33
CA PRO A 12 4.61 -18.10 -20.20
C PRO A 12 5.17 -18.95 -19.05
N GLU A 13 6.20 -19.73 -19.31
CA GLU A 13 6.93 -20.54 -18.33
C GLU A 13 7.87 -19.72 -17.44
N VAL A 14 8.22 -18.50 -17.86
CA VAL A 14 9.12 -17.62 -17.10
C VAL A 14 8.31 -16.86 -16.06
N ALA A 15 8.73 -16.98 -14.80
CA ALA A 15 8.18 -16.15 -13.72
C ALA A 15 8.59 -14.69 -13.93
N LEU A 16 7.58 -13.81 -14.06
CA LEU A 16 7.77 -12.37 -14.16
C LEU A 16 7.21 -11.71 -12.90
N VAL A 17 8.07 -11.06 -12.12
CA VAL A 17 7.66 -10.23 -10.99
C VAL A 17 7.64 -8.77 -11.43
N LEU A 18 6.45 -8.17 -11.47
CA LEU A 18 6.25 -6.75 -11.73
C LEU A 18 6.40 -5.99 -10.41
N ALA A 19 7.49 -5.23 -10.31
CA ALA A 19 7.82 -4.49 -9.11
C ALA A 19 6.93 -3.26 -8.89
N HIS A 20 6.95 -2.74 -7.66
CA HIS A 20 6.27 -1.52 -7.23
C HIS A 20 4.78 -1.53 -7.57
N ALA A 21 4.09 -2.64 -7.35
CA ALA A 21 2.69 -2.82 -7.73
C ALA A 21 2.38 -2.51 -9.22
N ALA A 22 3.39 -2.60 -10.09
CA ALA A 22 3.33 -2.17 -11.48
C ALA A 22 2.84 -0.71 -11.67
N ILE A 23 3.11 0.19 -10.71
CA ILE A 23 2.51 1.55 -10.63
C ILE A 23 2.53 2.37 -11.93
N ALA A 24 3.54 2.18 -12.79
CA ALA A 24 3.63 2.92 -14.05
C ALA A 24 2.51 2.57 -15.04
N ASP A 25 2.04 1.32 -15.05
CA ASP A 25 1.07 0.80 -16.03
C ASP A 25 0.19 -0.31 -15.44
N GLN A 26 -0.18 -0.20 -14.16
CA GLN A 26 -0.84 -1.27 -13.40
C GLN A 26 -2.12 -1.76 -14.10
N GLY A 27 -2.96 -0.84 -14.59
CA GLY A 27 -4.19 -1.19 -15.29
C GLY A 27 -3.96 -1.95 -16.60
N MET A 28 -2.90 -1.61 -17.34
CA MET A 28 -2.54 -2.30 -18.59
C MET A 28 -2.07 -3.72 -18.29
N PHE A 29 -1.11 -3.89 -17.38
CA PHE A 29 -0.60 -5.22 -17.05
C PHE A 29 -1.66 -6.12 -16.44
N ALA A 30 -2.44 -5.61 -15.49
CA ALA A 30 -3.49 -6.40 -14.85
C ALA A 30 -4.52 -6.92 -15.86
N SER A 31 -4.86 -6.11 -16.87
CA SER A 31 -5.82 -6.51 -17.91
C SER A 31 -5.18 -7.48 -18.91
N ARG A 32 -3.99 -7.15 -19.42
CA ARG A 32 -3.35 -7.89 -20.52
C ARG A 32 -2.76 -9.23 -20.08
N LEU A 33 -2.34 -9.32 -18.82
CA LEU A 33 -1.72 -10.51 -18.22
C LEU A 33 -2.66 -11.24 -17.26
N ALA A 34 -3.96 -10.94 -17.26
CA ALA A 34 -4.94 -11.54 -16.34
C ALA A 34 -4.93 -13.08 -16.33
N GLY A 35 -4.69 -13.70 -17.49
CA GLY A 35 -4.60 -15.16 -17.64
C GLY A 35 -3.19 -15.74 -17.56
N HIS A 36 -2.17 -14.92 -17.30
CA HIS A 36 -0.77 -15.38 -17.32
C HIS A 36 -0.48 -16.27 -16.10
N PRO A 37 0.07 -17.49 -16.30
CA PRO A 37 0.22 -18.45 -15.21
C PRO A 37 1.28 -18.06 -14.18
N ALA A 38 2.32 -17.33 -14.61
CA ALA A 38 3.52 -17.06 -13.81
C ALA A 38 3.83 -15.56 -13.58
N VAL A 39 2.87 -14.64 -13.78
CA VAL A 39 3.08 -13.21 -13.51
C VAL A 39 2.71 -12.89 -12.07
N LEU A 40 3.59 -12.23 -11.34
CA LEU A 40 3.38 -11.78 -9.96
C LEU A 40 3.52 -10.25 -9.89
N TYR A 41 2.89 -9.66 -8.89
CA TYR A 41 2.94 -8.22 -8.60
C TYR A 41 3.43 -8.07 -7.18
N ASP A 42 4.55 -7.38 -6.99
CA ASP A 42 5.03 -7.14 -5.65
C ASP A 42 4.39 -5.89 -5.01
N THR A 43 4.50 -5.76 -3.69
CA THR A 43 3.94 -4.64 -2.93
C THR A 43 4.97 -3.58 -2.55
N SER A 44 6.13 -3.53 -3.23
CA SER A 44 7.24 -2.61 -2.95
C SER A 44 6.95 -1.15 -3.32
N THR A 45 5.72 -0.67 -3.17
CA THR A 45 5.29 0.70 -3.49
C THR A 45 5.13 1.57 -2.24
N LEU A 46 5.24 2.89 -2.44
CA LEU A 46 5.05 3.86 -1.37
C LEU A 46 3.57 4.13 -1.08
N SER A 47 2.71 3.97 -2.09
CA SER A 47 1.32 4.40 -2.09
C SER A 47 0.37 3.28 -1.64
N PRO A 48 -0.44 3.51 -0.58
CA PRO A 48 -1.43 2.54 -0.16
C PRO A 48 -2.54 2.33 -1.20
N ALA A 49 -2.85 3.34 -2.01
CA ALA A 49 -3.88 3.25 -3.04
C ALA A 49 -3.49 2.22 -4.11
N ASP A 50 -2.22 2.18 -4.51
CA ASP A 50 -1.75 1.24 -5.54
C ASP A 50 -1.80 -0.21 -5.06
N VAL A 51 -1.51 -0.47 -3.78
CA VAL A 51 -1.64 -1.82 -3.20
C VAL A 51 -3.12 -2.21 -3.04
N VAL A 52 -3.98 -1.30 -2.59
CA VAL A 52 -5.42 -1.54 -2.47
C VAL A 52 -6.08 -1.77 -3.85
N GLU A 53 -5.59 -1.08 -4.88
CA GLU A 53 -6.07 -1.26 -6.26
C GLU A 53 -5.58 -2.59 -6.87
N LEU A 54 -4.36 -3.06 -6.55
CA LEU A 54 -3.92 -4.40 -6.95
C LEU A 54 -4.94 -5.47 -6.54
N PHE A 55 -5.45 -5.43 -5.29
CA PHE A 55 -6.43 -6.39 -4.81
C PHE A 55 -7.80 -6.32 -5.52
N ALA A 56 -8.08 -5.26 -6.29
CA ALA A 56 -9.27 -5.18 -7.15
C ALA A 56 -9.02 -5.57 -8.60
N ARG A 57 -7.76 -5.57 -9.05
CA ARG A 57 -7.38 -5.83 -10.44
C ARG A 57 -6.79 -7.21 -10.66
N VAL A 58 -6.15 -7.76 -9.63
CA VAL A 58 -5.31 -8.95 -9.72
C VAL A 58 -5.76 -9.97 -8.65
N PRO A 59 -5.75 -11.28 -8.97
CA PRO A 59 -5.94 -12.33 -7.98
C PRO A 59 -4.93 -12.21 -6.83
N ALA A 60 -5.37 -12.42 -5.59
CA ALA A 60 -4.47 -12.32 -4.43
C ALA A 60 -3.29 -13.31 -4.49
N GLU A 61 -3.47 -14.45 -5.17
CA GLU A 61 -2.46 -15.48 -5.39
C GLU A 61 -1.35 -15.05 -6.36
N ARG A 62 -1.47 -13.85 -6.95
CA ARG A 62 -0.46 -13.22 -7.81
C ARG A 62 0.18 -12.02 -7.13
N ILE A 63 -0.18 -11.68 -5.89
CA ILE A 63 0.38 -10.56 -5.14
C ILE A 63 1.40 -11.11 -4.13
N VAL A 64 2.59 -10.51 -4.08
CA VAL A 64 3.70 -10.95 -3.21
C VAL A 64 4.28 -9.77 -2.44
N PHE A 65 4.74 -10.02 -1.23
CA PHE A 65 5.41 -9.01 -0.44
C PHE A 65 6.80 -8.68 -0.99
N ALA A 66 7.11 -7.38 -1.10
CA ALA A 66 8.47 -6.87 -1.22
C ALA A 66 8.59 -5.53 -0.48
N SER A 67 9.77 -5.25 0.09
CA SER A 67 9.96 -4.08 0.97
C SER A 67 10.59 -2.86 0.29
N ASP A 68 11.12 -3.01 -0.92
CA ASP A 68 11.93 -2.00 -1.61
C ASP A 68 13.22 -1.59 -0.88
N ALA A 69 13.82 -2.48 -0.07
CA ALA A 69 15.06 -2.14 0.64
C ALA A 69 16.20 -1.86 -0.37
N PRO A 70 17.04 -0.82 -0.19
CA PRO A 70 17.16 0.04 1.00
C PRO A 70 16.28 1.30 1.00
N TYR A 71 15.44 1.52 -0.02
CA TYR A 71 14.58 2.70 -0.13
C TYR A 71 13.36 2.61 0.80
N GLY A 72 12.76 1.43 0.90
CA GLY A 72 11.72 1.11 1.87
C GLY A 72 12.26 0.37 3.10
N GLN A 73 11.39 0.21 4.10
CA GLN A 73 11.68 -0.57 5.31
C GLN A 73 10.80 -1.82 5.35
N PRO A 74 11.35 -3.01 5.68
CA PRO A 74 10.59 -4.26 5.70
C PRO A 74 9.35 -4.23 6.58
N ASP A 75 9.43 -3.66 7.78
CA ASP A 75 8.32 -3.55 8.72
C ASP A 75 7.20 -2.64 8.20
N ALA A 76 7.55 -1.47 7.67
CA ALA A 76 6.59 -0.52 7.10
C ALA A 76 5.92 -1.08 5.83
N GLY A 77 6.69 -1.72 4.95
CA GLY A 77 6.16 -2.36 3.75
C GLY A 77 5.23 -3.55 4.08
N LEU A 78 5.62 -4.35 5.07
CA LEU A 78 4.80 -5.48 5.52
C LEU A 78 3.50 -4.99 6.18
N PHE A 79 3.57 -3.93 6.99
CA PHE A 79 2.38 -3.30 7.57
C PHE A 79 1.39 -2.84 6.50
N LEU A 80 1.86 -2.13 5.46
CA LEU A 80 1.03 -1.75 4.32
C LEU A 80 0.39 -2.97 3.66
N THR A 81 1.22 -3.95 3.32
CA THR A 81 0.79 -5.16 2.60
C THR A 81 -0.28 -5.92 3.37
N LEU A 82 -0.05 -6.19 4.65
CA LEU A 82 -0.98 -6.95 5.48
C LEU A 82 -2.27 -6.19 5.78
N ARG A 83 -2.22 -4.86 5.92
CA ARG A 83 -3.43 -4.05 6.07
C ARG A 83 -4.27 -4.02 4.80
N ALA A 84 -3.66 -3.84 3.64
CA ALA A 84 -4.36 -3.89 2.36
C ALA A 84 -4.98 -5.28 2.12
N ALA A 85 -4.25 -6.36 2.43
CA ALA A 85 -4.75 -7.73 2.35
C ALA A 85 -5.92 -7.97 3.32
N ALA A 86 -5.84 -7.50 4.57
CA ALA A 86 -6.93 -7.60 5.52
C ALA A 86 -8.16 -6.79 5.08
N TYR A 87 -7.95 -5.59 4.52
CA TYR A 87 -9.00 -4.76 3.93
C TYR A 87 -9.67 -5.47 2.73
N ALA A 88 -8.90 -6.23 1.95
CA ALA A 88 -9.40 -7.10 0.89
C ALA A 88 -10.11 -8.37 1.40
N GLY A 89 -10.25 -8.55 2.72
CA GLY A 89 -10.95 -9.68 3.31
C GLY A 89 -10.14 -10.98 3.34
N LEU A 90 -8.83 -10.93 3.10
CA LEU A 90 -7.99 -12.13 3.20
C LEU A 90 -7.92 -12.61 4.65
N ASP A 91 -8.03 -13.92 4.84
CA ASP A 91 -7.82 -14.56 6.13
C ASP A 91 -6.32 -14.65 6.52
N ALA A 92 -6.02 -15.27 7.67
CA ALA A 92 -4.64 -15.39 8.13
C ALA A 92 -3.75 -16.27 7.22
N GLY A 93 -4.30 -17.33 6.64
CA GLY A 93 -3.58 -18.22 5.74
C GLY A 93 -3.30 -17.57 4.39
N GLU A 94 -4.30 -16.89 3.83
CA GLU A 94 -4.16 -16.12 2.58
C GLU A 94 -3.16 -14.98 2.75
N ARG A 95 -3.18 -14.27 3.89
CA ARG A 95 -2.16 -13.25 4.20
C ARG A 95 -0.75 -13.84 4.34
N ALA A 96 -0.60 -15.05 4.86
CA ALA A 96 0.69 -15.73 4.93
C ALA A 96 1.24 -16.08 3.53
N LEU A 97 0.36 -16.40 2.57
CA LEU A 97 0.76 -16.60 1.17
C LEU A 97 1.31 -15.31 0.57
N VAL A 98 0.60 -14.18 0.73
CA VAL A 98 1.06 -12.86 0.26
C VAL A 98 2.37 -12.45 0.93
N ALA A 99 2.50 -12.66 2.24
CA ALA A 99 3.69 -12.27 3.00
C ALA A 99 4.97 -13.02 2.62
N GLY A 100 4.86 -14.19 1.97
CA GLY A 100 6.03 -14.92 1.50
C GLY A 100 5.77 -16.36 1.04
N GLY A 101 4.62 -16.96 1.38
CA GLY A 101 4.30 -18.34 0.99
C GLY A 101 4.31 -18.55 -0.53
N THR A 102 3.73 -17.61 -1.30
CA THR A 102 3.73 -17.66 -2.77
C THR A 102 5.15 -17.52 -3.34
N MET A 103 5.92 -16.54 -2.86
CA MET A 103 7.29 -16.33 -3.36
C MET A 103 8.20 -17.51 -3.03
N ARG A 104 8.05 -18.13 -1.85
CA ARG A 104 8.78 -19.35 -1.49
C ARG A 104 8.52 -20.47 -2.49
N ALA A 105 7.25 -20.75 -2.84
CA ALA A 105 6.91 -21.79 -3.79
C ALA A 105 7.57 -21.54 -5.17
N VAL A 106 7.58 -20.29 -5.62
CA VAL A 106 8.19 -19.88 -6.90
C VAL A 106 9.72 -20.04 -6.86
N LEU A 107 10.36 -19.65 -5.78
CA LEU A 107 11.81 -19.82 -5.58
C LEU A 107 12.22 -21.30 -5.50
N GLU A 108 11.32 -22.17 -5.04
CA GLU A 108 11.50 -23.64 -5.03
C GLU A 108 11.21 -24.27 -6.41
N GLY A 109 10.87 -23.48 -7.43
CA GLY A 109 10.57 -23.93 -8.79
C GLY A 109 9.13 -24.42 -8.99
N GLY A 110 8.27 -24.26 -7.98
CA GLY A 110 6.85 -24.56 -8.05
C GLY A 110 6.03 -23.42 -8.68
N PRO A 111 4.81 -23.69 -9.17
CA PRO A 111 3.91 -22.63 -9.64
C PRO A 111 3.33 -21.85 -8.44
N PRO A 112 2.94 -20.59 -8.65
CA PRO A 112 2.12 -19.88 -7.66
C PRO A 112 0.75 -20.56 -7.51
N PRO A 113 0.02 -20.34 -6.39
CA PRO A 113 -1.29 -20.94 -6.17
C PRO A 113 -2.27 -20.63 -7.31
N SER A 114 -3.28 -21.47 -7.52
CA SER A 114 -4.28 -21.22 -8.57
C SER A 114 -4.97 -19.87 -8.36
N ALA A 115 -5.02 -19.05 -9.40
CA ALA A 115 -5.63 -17.74 -9.34
C ALA A 115 -7.14 -17.83 -9.10
N THR A 116 -7.64 -16.99 -8.18
CA THR A 116 -9.07 -16.76 -7.99
C THR A 116 -9.50 -15.41 -8.59
N ALA A 117 -10.75 -14.99 -8.40
CA ALA A 117 -11.14 -13.64 -8.77
C ALA A 117 -10.44 -12.60 -7.87
N PRO A 118 -10.18 -11.38 -8.37
CA PRO A 118 -9.77 -10.27 -7.51
C PRO A 118 -10.73 -10.07 -6.33
N ARG A 119 -10.19 -9.67 -5.18
CA ARG A 119 -10.91 -9.68 -3.90
C ARG A 119 -11.73 -8.43 -3.64
N LEU A 120 -11.36 -7.34 -4.29
CA LEU A 120 -12.05 -6.06 -4.15
C LEU A 120 -12.80 -5.72 -5.44
N ALA A 121 -13.94 -5.06 -5.30
CA ALA A 121 -14.67 -4.51 -6.43
C ALA A 121 -13.90 -3.31 -7.02
N PRO A 122 -14.02 -3.06 -8.34
CA PRO A 122 -13.40 -1.89 -8.98
C PRO A 122 -13.98 -0.58 -8.43
N ASP A 123 -15.31 -0.53 -8.26
CA ASP A 123 -16.00 0.57 -7.61
C ASP A 123 -16.18 0.25 -6.12
N ARG A 124 -15.74 1.16 -5.25
CA ARG A 124 -15.74 0.96 -3.80
C ARG A 124 -16.14 2.23 -3.06
N LEU A 125 -16.90 2.04 -1.98
CA LEU A 125 -17.20 3.11 -1.05
C LEU A 125 -15.98 3.38 -0.16
N VAL A 126 -15.73 4.66 0.13
CA VAL A 126 -14.69 5.10 1.07
C VAL A 126 -15.30 5.98 2.14
N ASN A 127 -14.73 5.99 3.34
CA ASN A 127 -15.17 6.88 4.39
C ASN A 127 -14.72 8.31 4.06
N GLY A 128 -15.66 9.24 3.87
CA GLY A 128 -15.32 10.62 3.48
C GLY A 128 -14.38 11.36 4.47
N ARG A 129 -14.47 11.05 5.77
CA ARG A 129 -13.59 11.64 6.80
C ARG A 129 -12.16 11.13 6.65
N LEU A 130 -11.99 9.81 6.49
CA LEU A 130 -10.68 9.20 6.27
C LEU A 130 -10.11 9.54 4.88
N ALA A 131 -10.94 9.65 3.85
CA ALA A 131 -10.52 10.10 2.52
C ALA A 131 -9.91 11.50 2.59
N ARG A 132 -10.55 12.41 3.35
CA ARG A 132 -10.03 13.77 3.58
C ARG A 132 -8.67 13.76 4.29
N VAL A 133 -8.51 12.93 5.33
CA VAL A 133 -7.20 12.72 5.98
C VAL A 133 -6.17 12.21 4.97
N GLY A 134 -6.52 11.18 4.19
CA GLY A 134 -5.65 10.60 3.16
C GLY A 134 -5.17 11.63 2.13
N THR A 135 -6.05 12.54 1.69
CA THR A 135 -5.67 13.65 0.80
C THR A 135 -4.61 14.56 1.41
N TYR A 136 -4.76 14.97 2.67
CA TYR A 136 -3.76 15.81 3.34
C TYR A 136 -2.44 15.06 3.59
N LEU A 137 -2.50 13.75 3.85
CA LEU A 137 -1.30 12.92 3.97
C LEU A 137 -0.59 12.71 2.63
N ALA A 138 -1.31 12.66 1.51
CA ALA A 138 -0.71 12.66 0.18
C ALA A 138 0.02 13.99 -0.11
N MET A 139 -0.53 15.13 0.32
CA MET A 139 0.17 16.42 0.25
C MET A 139 1.44 16.40 1.11
N ALA A 140 1.35 15.88 2.34
CA ALA A 140 2.49 15.79 3.25
C ALA A 140 3.60 14.89 2.67
N PHE A 141 3.23 13.74 2.10
CA PHE A 141 4.13 12.83 1.40
C PHE A 141 4.82 13.54 0.22
N GLY A 142 4.06 14.26 -0.61
CA GLY A 142 4.62 15.05 -1.72
C GLY A 142 5.63 16.09 -1.24
N GLY A 143 5.34 16.78 -0.13
CA GLY A 143 6.27 17.70 0.52
C GLY A 143 7.57 17.00 0.96
N ALA A 144 7.45 15.86 1.65
CA ALA A 144 8.59 15.08 2.12
C ALA A 144 9.48 14.60 0.96
N MET A 145 8.87 14.02 -0.09
CA MET A 145 9.59 13.51 -1.25
C MET A 145 10.21 14.64 -2.09
N GLY A 146 9.51 15.78 -2.22
CA GLY A 146 9.99 16.95 -2.96
C GLY A 146 11.19 17.65 -2.31
N ALA A 147 11.47 17.39 -1.04
CA ALA A 147 12.66 17.90 -0.36
C ALA A 147 13.98 17.31 -0.91
N GLY A 148 13.90 16.20 -1.66
CA GLY A 148 15.06 15.45 -2.14
C GLY A 148 15.81 14.72 -1.02
N PRO A 149 16.89 14.00 -1.35
CA PRO A 149 17.75 13.37 -0.35
C PRO A 149 18.69 14.40 0.31
N PRO A 150 18.91 14.35 1.64
CA PRO A 150 18.26 13.45 2.60
C PRO A 150 16.82 13.86 2.87
N LEU A 151 15.97 12.88 3.21
CA LEU A 151 14.56 13.12 3.54
C LEU A 151 14.42 14.17 4.66
N ARG A 152 13.50 15.12 4.49
CA ARG A 152 13.21 16.16 5.49
C ARG A 152 11.71 16.35 5.66
N LEU A 153 11.26 16.45 6.91
CA LEU A 153 9.84 16.64 7.23
C LEU A 153 9.29 18.07 7.27
N PRO A 154 10.06 19.17 7.46
CA PRO A 154 9.49 20.51 7.45
C PRO A 154 8.59 20.80 6.22
N PRO A 155 8.95 20.38 4.99
CA PRO A 155 8.06 20.54 3.82
C PRO A 155 6.77 19.71 3.87
N ALA A 156 6.71 18.63 4.66
CA ALA A 156 5.52 17.79 4.85
C ALA A 156 4.51 18.39 5.85
N MET A 157 4.99 19.24 6.76
CA MET A 157 4.23 19.73 7.92
C MET A 157 2.88 20.39 7.58
N PRO A 158 2.73 21.19 6.51
CA PRO A 158 1.42 21.75 6.17
C PRO A 158 0.34 20.68 5.96
N GLY A 159 0.68 19.56 5.30
CA GLY A 159 -0.24 18.44 5.13
C GLY A 159 -0.50 17.69 6.44
N VAL A 160 0.52 17.52 7.28
CA VAL A 160 0.39 16.90 8.62
C VAL A 160 -0.59 17.69 9.49
N VAL A 161 -0.44 19.02 9.57
CA VAL A 161 -1.32 19.88 10.38
C VAL A 161 -2.77 19.79 9.92
N LEU A 162 -3.02 19.79 8.61
CA LEU A 162 -4.37 19.63 8.06
C LEU A 162 -4.96 18.25 8.35
N ALA A 163 -4.15 17.19 8.23
CA ALA A 163 -4.57 15.83 8.57
C ALA A 163 -4.95 15.71 10.05
N ARG A 164 -4.12 16.24 10.96
CA ARG A 164 -4.40 16.27 12.40
C ARG A 164 -5.67 17.06 12.73
N ALA A 165 -5.86 18.22 12.09
CA ALA A 165 -7.09 19.01 12.26
C ALA A 165 -8.33 18.23 11.81
N ALA A 166 -8.25 17.47 10.72
CA ALA A 166 -9.34 16.62 10.26
C ALA A 166 -9.63 15.43 11.20
N CYS A 167 -8.66 14.97 11.99
CA CYS A 167 -8.86 13.91 12.98
C CYS A 167 -9.65 14.37 14.21
N ARG A 168 -9.74 15.68 14.47
CA ARG A 168 -10.47 16.28 15.60
C ARG A 168 -11.93 16.56 15.28
N ASP A 169 -12.55 15.72 14.46
CA ASP A 169 -13.96 15.85 14.08
C ASP A 169 -14.84 15.64 15.34
N PRO A 170 -15.70 16.61 15.72
CA PRO A 170 -16.58 16.47 16.88
C PRO A 170 -17.68 15.43 16.68
N ASP A 171 -17.97 15.03 15.43
CA ASP A 171 -18.89 13.95 15.08
C ASP A 171 -18.19 12.96 14.13
N PRO A 172 -17.26 12.13 14.63
CA PRO A 172 -16.44 11.27 13.78
C PRO A 172 -17.19 10.03 13.26
N GLY A 173 -18.37 9.72 13.83
CA GLY A 173 -19.12 8.49 13.55
C GLY A 173 -18.25 7.24 13.68
N ALA A 174 -18.43 6.28 12.77
CA ALA A 174 -17.65 5.04 12.75
C ALA A 174 -16.15 5.23 12.45
N ALA A 175 -15.71 6.41 12.00
CA ALA A 175 -14.29 6.67 11.74
C ALA A 175 -13.50 7.01 13.01
N GLY A 176 -14.17 7.30 14.15
CA GLY A 176 -13.54 7.77 15.39
C GLY A 176 -12.30 7.00 15.81
N PRO A 177 -12.39 5.66 16.00
CA PRO A 177 -11.23 4.87 16.41
C PRO A 177 -10.04 4.94 15.44
N ALA A 178 -10.30 5.10 14.14
CA ALA A 178 -9.24 5.23 13.14
C ALA A 178 -8.63 6.64 13.15
N LEU A 179 -9.45 7.68 13.29
CA LEU A 179 -8.99 9.07 13.41
C LEU A 179 -8.12 9.27 14.66
N GLU A 180 -8.46 8.64 15.78
CA GLU A 180 -7.64 8.67 17.00
C GLU A 180 -6.26 8.03 16.79
N ARG A 181 -6.21 6.85 16.17
CA ARG A 181 -4.93 6.19 15.85
C ARG A 181 -4.08 7.02 14.89
N VAL A 182 -4.71 7.61 13.87
CA VAL A 182 -4.04 8.50 12.91
C VAL A 182 -3.48 9.73 13.63
N ASP A 183 -4.26 10.44 14.45
CA ASP A 183 -3.77 11.63 15.16
C ASP A 183 -2.61 11.28 16.10
N GLY A 184 -2.69 10.14 16.78
CA GLY A 184 -1.60 9.64 17.63
C GLY A 184 -0.30 9.40 16.87
N LEU A 185 -0.37 8.76 15.70
CA LEU A 185 0.80 8.55 14.83
C LEU A 185 1.39 9.86 14.33
N LEU A 186 0.53 10.81 13.92
CA LEU A 186 0.98 12.12 13.44
C LEU A 186 1.58 12.96 14.57
N ALA A 187 1.01 12.92 15.77
CA ALA A 187 1.57 13.59 16.94
C ALA A 187 2.97 13.04 17.28
N ALA A 188 3.16 11.72 17.23
CA ALA A 188 4.46 11.10 17.44
C ALA A 188 5.46 11.44 16.31
N ALA A 189 5.00 11.52 15.06
CA ALA A 189 5.82 11.96 13.93
C ALA A 189 6.34 13.39 14.12
N GLU A 190 5.49 14.32 14.57
CA GLU A 190 5.88 15.71 14.86
C GLU A 190 6.90 15.78 16.00
N GLN A 191 6.72 14.99 17.07
CA GLN A 191 7.67 14.93 18.19
C GLN A 191 9.04 14.42 17.75
N LEU A 192 9.08 13.35 16.95
CA LEU A 192 10.34 12.80 16.42
C LEU A 192 11.02 13.80 15.46
N ALA A 193 10.25 14.43 14.56
CA ALA A 193 10.77 15.42 13.62
C ALA A 193 11.35 16.66 14.32
N ALA A 194 10.87 16.99 15.52
CA ALA A 194 11.40 18.09 16.33
C ALA A 194 12.63 17.69 17.17
N ALA A 195 12.76 16.40 17.52
CA ALA A 195 13.80 15.90 18.41
C ALA A 195 15.06 15.42 17.70
N ASP A 196 14.97 14.99 16.44
CA ASP A 196 16.05 14.34 15.70
C ASP A 196 16.34 15.01 14.35
N ALA A 197 17.58 14.92 13.89
CA ALA A 197 17.97 15.25 12.53
C ALA A 197 17.54 14.16 11.53
N ASP A 198 17.42 12.90 11.97
CA ASP A 198 16.91 11.81 11.12
C ASP A 198 15.37 11.84 11.03
N SER A 199 14.87 12.22 9.86
CA SER A 199 13.43 12.29 9.56
C SER A 199 12.81 10.94 9.18
N MET A 200 13.59 9.88 9.01
CA MET A 200 13.08 8.58 8.54
C MET A 200 12.04 7.94 9.47
N PRO A 201 12.26 7.84 10.79
CA PRO A 201 11.26 7.23 11.68
C PRO A 201 9.92 7.98 11.66
N ALA A 202 9.98 9.32 11.71
CA ALA A 202 8.80 10.17 11.65
C ALA A 202 8.05 10.06 10.31
N PHE A 203 8.78 9.90 9.19
CA PHE A 203 8.17 9.64 7.89
C PHE A 203 7.44 8.29 7.84
N PHE A 204 7.95 7.23 8.46
CA PHE A 204 7.24 5.95 8.51
C PHE A 204 5.98 6.00 9.34
N LEU A 205 5.92 6.81 10.40
CA LEU A 205 4.67 7.07 11.14
C LEU A 205 3.64 7.80 10.27
N LEU A 206 4.08 8.80 9.49
CA LEU A 206 3.24 9.48 8.51
C LEU A 206 2.69 8.50 7.47
N ARG A 207 3.54 7.59 6.96
CA ARG A 207 3.10 6.54 6.04
C ARG A 207 2.10 5.59 6.69
N ALA A 208 2.36 5.13 7.91
CA ALA A 208 1.43 4.25 8.64
C ALA A 208 0.05 4.89 8.83
N ALA A 209 0.00 6.19 9.12
CA ALA A 209 -1.23 6.97 9.19
C ALA A 209 -1.98 6.98 7.84
N ALA A 210 -1.27 7.16 6.73
CA ALA A 210 -1.86 7.12 5.39
C ALA A 210 -2.39 5.73 5.03
N VAL A 211 -1.68 4.67 5.40
CA VAL A 211 -2.16 3.28 5.24
C VAL A 211 -3.45 3.08 6.00
N ILE A 212 -3.53 3.49 7.27
CA ILE A 212 -4.76 3.35 8.07
C ILE A 212 -5.93 4.06 7.40
N ALA A 213 -5.74 5.31 7.00
CA ALA A 213 -6.79 6.10 6.35
C ALA A 213 -7.31 5.44 5.05
N ALA A 214 -6.44 4.75 4.31
CA ALA A 214 -6.78 4.08 3.05
C ALA A 214 -7.36 2.67 3.21
N THR A 215 -7.23 2.04 4.38
CA THR A 215 -7.53 0.61 4.59
C THR A 215 -8.46 0.34 5.77
N GLU A 216 -9.14 1.36 6.29
CA GLU A 216 -10.12 1.14 7.34
C GLU A 216 -11.42 0.60 6.72
N PRO A 217 -11.93 -0.55 7.18
CA PRO A 217 -13.16 -1.11 6.65
C PRO A 217 -14.34 -0.19 6.96
N LEU A 218 -15.26 -0.09 6.01
CA LEU A 218 -16.56 0.52 6.29
C LEU A 218 -17.43 -0.46 7.09
N PRO A 219 -18.19 0.02 8.08
CA PRO A 219 -19.26 -0.78 8.66
C PRO A 219 -20.17 -1.26 7.53
N GLN A 220 -20.47 -2.56 7.49
CA GLN A 220 -21.51 -3.03 6.58
C GLN A 220 -22.87 -2.50 7.07
N PRO A 221 -23.74 -2.04 6.15
CA PRO A 221 -25.07 -1.56 6.51
C PRO A 221 -25.95 -2.63 7.16
#